data_AF-A0A527CVB7-F1
#
_entry.id   AF-A0A527CVB7-F1
#
_cell.length_a   1.000
_cell.length_b   1.000
_cell.length_c   1.000
_cell.angle_alpha   90.00
_cell.angle_beta   90.00
_cell.angle_gamma   90.00
#
_symmetry.space_group_name_H-M   'P 1'
#
loop_
_entity.id
_entity.type
_entity.pdbx_description
1 polymer ?
#
loop_
_entity_poly.entity_id
_entity_poly.type
_entity_poly.pdbx_seq_one_letter_code
_entity_poly.pdbx_strand_id
1 'polypeptide(L)'
;LMAVAGAAAGAAVALVPATLRVKFKVDDVVSSLLLNSVIYYALMALIEGPWKDSFSGYPISPPIEDSANFPVLLEGTRLHLGVVVALLAAPLIWFLIVRTT
;
A
#
# COMPACT_ATOMS: atom_id res chain seq x y z
N LEU A 1 9.49 -10.21 1.05
CA LEU A 1 8.12 -10.71 0.75
C LEU A 1 7.04 -9.65 1.01
N MET A 2 6.97 -9.04 2.19
CA MET A 2 5.92 -8.08 2.56
C MET A 2 5.81 -6.87 1.62
N ALA A 3 6.93 -6.29 1.17
CA ALA A 3 6.90 -5.17 0.23
C ALA A 3 6.25 -5.54 -1.12
N VAL A 4 6.51 -6.74 -1.62
CA VAL A 4 5.92 -7.24 -2.88
C VAL A 4 4.44 -7.54 -2.68
N ALA A 5 4.06 -8.14 -1.54
CA ALA A 5 2.66 -8.38 -1.19
C ALA A 5 1.88 -7.05 -1.08
N GLY A 6 2.46 -6.04 -0.45
CA GLY A 6 1.88 -4.69 -0.36
C GLY A 6 1.71 -4.03 -1.74
N ALA A 7 2.73 -4.13 -2.60
CA ALA A 7 2.64 -3.65 -3.98
C ALA A 7 1.55 -4.37 -4.78
N ALA A 8 1.46 -5.70 -4.66
CA ALA A 8 0.44 -6.50 -5.33
C ALA A 8 -0.97 -6.18 -4.83
N ALA A 9 -1.16 -6.03 -3.52
CA ALA A 9 -2.44 -5.62 -2.94
C ALA A 9 -2.85 -4.22 -3.41
N GLY A 10 -1.91 -3.26 -3.41
CA GLY A 10 -2.15 -1.91 -3.94
C GLY A 10 -2.54 -1.92 -5.42
N ALA A 11 -1.85 -2.74 -6.23
CA ALA A 11 -2.20 -2.92 -7.64
C ALA A 11 -3.59 -3.54 -7.81
N ALA A 12 -3.93 -4.58 -7.04
CA ALA A 12 -5.25 -5.24 -7.08
C ALA A 12 -6.38 -4.25 -6.74
N VAL A 13 -6.15 -3.39 -5.75
CA VAL A 13 -7.08 -2.31 -5.39
C VAL A 13 -7.21 -1.27 -6.51
N ALA A 14 -6.08 -0.80 -7.05
CA ALA A 14 -6.07 0.22 -8.10
C ALA A 14 -6.68 -0.26 -9.43
N LEU A 15 -6.73 -1.58 -9.67
CA LEU A 15 -7.43 -2.15 -10.81
C LEU A 15 -8.94 -1.90 -10.77
N VAL A 16 -9.54 -1.73 -9.59
CA VAL A 16 -10.98 -1.47 -9.47
C VAL A 16 -11.38 -0.15 -10.16
N PRO A 17 -10.88 1.03 -9.76
CA PRO A 17 -11.24 2.29 -10.41
C PRO A 17 -10.74 2.33 -11.87
N ALA A 18 -9.56 1.76 -12.15
CA ALA A 18 -9.03 1.70 -13.52
C ALA A 18 -9.97 0.92 -14.47
N THR A 19 -10.48 -0.24 -14.05
CA THR A 19 -11.42 -1.03 -14.87
C THR A 19 -12.78 -0.36 -15.00
N LEU A 20 -13.27 0.28 -13.93
CA LEU A 20 -14.50 1.08 -13.96
C LEU A 20 -14.40 2.24 -14.96
N ARG A 21 -13.28 2.94 -14.99
CA ARG A 21 -13.00 3.99 -15.97
C ARG A 21 -12.96 3.44 -17.40
N VAL A 22 -12.15 2.41 -17.65
CA VAL A 22 -11.89 1.91 -19.01
C VAL A 22 -13.12 1.24 -19.63
N LYS A 23 -13.85 0.41 -18.87
CA LYS A 23 -15.00 -0.34 -19.40
C LYS A 23 -16.33 0.39 -19.26
N PHE A 24 -16.53 1.09 -18.15
CA PHE A 24 -17.84 1.65 -17.77
C PHE A 24 -17.88 3.18 -17.84
N LYS A 25 -16.77 3.85 -18.20
CA LYS A 25 -16.65 5.32 -18.34
C LYS A 25 -17.08 6.07 -17.06
N VAL A 26 -16.86 5.45 -15.91
CA VAL A 26 -17.08 6.06 -14.59
C VAL A 26 -15.99 7.10 -14.32
N ASP A 27 -16.33 8.16 -13.59
CA ASP A 27 -15.37 9.14 -13.12
C ASP A 27 -14.35 8.50 -12.15
N ASP A 28 -13.07 8.64 -12.48
CA ASP A 28 -11.96 8.01 -11.76
C ASP A 28 -11.74 8.68 -10.38
N VAL A 29 -12.00 9.99 -10.28
CA VAL A 29 -11.84 10.75 -9.03
C VAL A 29 -12.90 10.30 -8.03
N VAL A 30 -14.16 10.20 -8.47
CA VAL A 30 -15.25 9.75 -7.61
C VAL A 30 -15.07 8.28 -7.20
N SER A 31 -14.76 7.39 -8.15
CA SER A 31 -14.62 5.96 -7.85
C SER A 31 -13.44 5.65 -6.92
N SER A 32 -12.30 6.32 -7.09
CA SER A 32 -11.15 6.18 -6.19
C SER A 32 -11.42 6.77 -4.81
N LEU A 33 -12.11 7.92 -4.71
CA LEU A 33 -12.50 8.53 -3.44
C LEU A 33 -13.43 7.60 -2.64
N LEU A 34 -14.44 7.02 -3.30
CA LEU A 34 -15.36 6.07 -2.67
C LEU A 34 -14.64 4.78 -2.26
N LEU A 35 -13.76 4.27 -3.12
CA LEU A 35 -12.99 3.05 -2.84
C LEU A 35 -12.07 3.23 -1.63
N ASN A 36 -11.48 4.41 -1.45
CA ASN A 36 -10.67 4.72 -0.26
C ASN A 36 -11.48 4.49 1.03
N SER A 37 -12.72 4.99 1.08
CA SER A 37 -13.61 4.77 2.23
C SER A 37 -13.96 3.30 2.43
N VAL A 38 -14.24 2.56 1.35
CA VAL A 38 -14.53 1.12 1.43
C VAL A 38 -13.36 0.35 2.05
N ILE A 39 -12.14 0.63 1.60
CA ILE A 39 -10.92 -0.03 2.13
C ILE A 39 -10.71 0.35 3.60
N TYR A 40 -10.88 1.64 3.93
CA TYR A 40 -10.74 2.10 5.30
C TYR A 40 -11.68 1.35 6.25
N TYR A 41 -12.97 1.25 5.91
CA TYR A 41 -13.92 0.50 6.73
C TYR A 41 -13.66 -1.00 6.75
N ALA A 42 -13.23 -1.59 5.63
CA ALA A 42 -12.84 -2.99 5.59
C ALA A 42 -11.64 -3.30 6.51
N LEU A 43 -10.63 -2.42 6.50
CA LEU A 43 -9.46 -2.54 7.39
C LEU A 43 -9.86 -2.35 8.86
N MET A 44 -10.69 -1.35 9.16
CA MET A 44 -11.23 -1.14 10.51
C MET A 44 -11.98 -2.37 11.03
N ALA A 45 -12.86 -2.95 10.20
CA ALA A 45 -13.58 -4.17 10.56
C ALA A 45 -12.63 -5.35 10.86
N LEU A 46 -11.51 -5.45 10.15
CA LEU A 46 -10.49 -6.47 10.37
C LEU A 46 -9.71 -6.22 11.66
N ILE A 47 -9.23 -4.99 11.84
CA ILE A 47 -8.40 -4.56 12.97
C ILE A 47 -9.18 -4.62 14.29
N GLU A 48 -10.44 -4.22 14.28
CA GLU A 48 -11.31 -4.27 15.47
C GLU A 48 -11.95 -5.65 15.68
N GLY A 49 -11.96 -6.49 14.64
CA GLY A 49 -12.51 -7.84 14.66
C GLY A 49 -11.43 -8.92 14.72
N PRO A 50 -11.25 -9.74 13.66
CA PRO A 50 -10.44 -10.95 13.69
C PRO A 50 -8.93 -10.72 13.87
N TRP A 51 -8.39 -9.55 13.52
CA TRP A 51 -6.96 -9.24 13.66
C TRP A 51 -6.63 -8.52 14.96
N LYS A 52 -7.63 -8.26 15.78
CA LYS A 52 -7.44 -7.70 17.10
C LYS A 52 -6.64 -8.66 17.97
N ASP A 53 -5.69 -8.13 18.74
CA ASP A 53 -4.94 -8.96 19.67
C ASP A 53 -5.88 -9.54 20.73
N SER A 54 -5.92 -10.87 20.81
CA SER A 54 -6.79 -11.62 21.71
C SER A 54 -6.32 -11.53 23.17
N PHE A 55 -5.06 -11.18 23.42
CA PHE A 55 -4.51 -11.06 24.77
C PHE A 55 -4.72 -9.67 25.35
N SER A 56 -4.28 -8.62 24.64
CA SER A 56 -4.41 -7.24 25.13
C SER A 56 -5.78 -6.60 24.85
N GLY A 57 -6.53 -7.10 23.86
CA GLY A 57 -7.76 -6.46 23.39
C GLY A 57 -7.51 -5.11 22.71
N TYR A 58 -6.25 -4.76 22.42
CA TYR A 58 -5.89 -3.57 21.66
C TYR A 58 -5.66 -3.91 20.18
N PRO A 59 -5.95 -2.98 19.25
CA PRO A 59 -5.68 -3.16 17.83
C PRO A 59 -4.18 -2.95 17.53
N ILE A 60 -3.32 -3.80 18.08
CA ILE A 60 -1.86 -3.73 17.90
C ILE A 60 -1.34 -4.99 17.22
N SER A 61 -0.50 -4.81 16.19
CA SER A 61 0.21 -5.93 15.58
C SER A 61 1.42 -6.34 16.44
N PRO A 62 1.83 -7.61 16.40
CA PRO A 62 3.13 -8.01 16.91
C PRO A 62 4.26 -7.18 16.28
N PRO A 63 5.35 -6.91 17.02
CA PRO A 63 6.50 -6.22 16.47
C PRO A 63 7.09 -7.00 15.29
N ILE A 64 7.47 -6.28 14.24
CA ILE A 64 8.17 -6.86 13.09
C ILE A 64 9.59 -7.20 13.52
N GLU A 65 10.02 -8.43 13.22
CA GLU A 65 11.37 -8.89 13.52
C GLU A 65 12.43 -8.02 12.83
N ASP A 66 13.57 -7.75 13.50
CA ASP A 66 14.62 -6.87 12.99
C ASP A 66 15.16 -7.31 11.62
N SER A 67 15.18 -8.62 11.36
CA SER A 67 15.58 -9.22 10.08
C SER A 67 14.63 -8.88 8.92
N ALA A 68 13.37 -8.56 9.22
CA ALA A 68 12.34 -8.23 8.24
C ALA A 68 12.22 -6.72 7.98
N ASN A 69 12.95 -5.89 8.74
CA ASN A 69 13.01 -4.45 8.53
C ASN A 69 13.94 -4.10 7.37
N PHE A 70 13.67 -2.97 6.69
CA PHE A 70 14.63 -2.43 5.73
C PHE A 70 15.88 -1.96 6.48
N PRO A 71 17.09 -2.30 6.01
CA PRO A 71 18.30 -1.87 6.68
C PRO A 71 18.43 -0.35 6.59
N VAL A 72 18.80 0.24 7.73
CA VAL A 72 19.02 1.66 7.90
C VAL A 72 20.35 2.03 7.22
N LEU A 73 20.32 3.07 6.39
CA LEU A 73 21.45 3.54 5.60
C LEU A 73 22.35 4.50 6.36
N LEU A 74 21.77 5.29 7.27
CA LEU A 74 22.50 6.25 8.11
C LEU A 74 22.08 6.07 9.57
N GLU A 75 23.01 5.60 10.40
CA GLU A 75 22.79 5.38 11.83
C GLU A 75 22.30 6.66 12.52
N GLY A 76 21.38 6.51 13.47
CA GLY A 76 20.73 7.64 14.15
C GLY A 76 19.63 8.34 13.33
N THR A 77 19.34 7.88 12.11
CA THR A 77 18.25 8.41 11.29
C THR A 77 17.22 7.34 10.92
N ARG A 78 16.08 7.79 10.41
CA ARG A 78 15.06 6.92 9.80
C ARG A 78 15.31 6.64 8.31
N LEU A 79 16.50 6.96 7.79
CA LEU A 79 16.83 6.71 6.39
C LEU A 79 17.10 5.22 6.19
N HIS A 80 16.19 4.53 5.50
CA HIS A 80 16.31 3.10 5.19
C HIS A 80 16.37 2.86 3.68
N LEU A 81 16.72 1.63 3.27
CA LEU A 81 16.82 1.25 1.86
C LEU A 81 15.57 1.53 1.01
N GLY A 82 14.41 1.69 1.63
CA GLY A 82 13.17 2.03 0.93
C GLY A 82 13.25 3.36 0.18
N VAL A 83 14.08 4.31 0.63
CA VAL A 83 14.31 5.57 -0.08
C VAL A 83 15.01 5.35 -1.42
N VAL A 84 16.01 4.46 -1.45
CA VAL A 84 16.70 4.10 -2.70
C VAL A 84 15.72 3.42 -3.66
N VAL A 85 14.86 2.53 -3.15
CA VAL A 85 13.80 1.90 -3.95
C VAL A 85 12.85 2.95 -4.53
N ALA A 86 12.41 3.92 -3.73
CA ALA A 86 11.53 4.99 -4.21
C ALA A 86 12.19 5.89 -5.28
N LEU A 87 13.47 6.23 -5.08
CA LEU A 87 14.25 7.02 -6.05
C LEU A 87 14.45 6.32 -7.38
N LEU A 88 14.50 4.98 -7.40
CA LEU A 88 14.56 4.20 -8.63
C LEU A 88 13.17 4.00 -9.26
N ALA A 89 12.15 3.78 -8.43
CA ALA A 89 10.79 3.53 -8.89
C ALA A 89 10.15 4.77 -9.56
N ALA A 90 10.37 5.98 -9.01
CA ALA A 90 9.79 7.20 -9.56
C ALA A 90 10.16 7.48 -11.03
N PRO A 91 11.44 7.52 -11.44
CA PRO A 91 11.82 7.73 -12.84
C PRO A 91 11.41 6.55 -13.73
N LEU A 92 11.39 5.32 -13.21
CA LEU A 92 10.92 4.15 -13.94
C LEU A 92 9.43 4.27 -14.28
N ILE A 93 8.59 4.64 -13.31
CA ILE A 93 7.16 4.85 -13.50
C ILE A 93 6.91 6.03 -14.45
N TRP A 94 7.63 7.15 -14.27
CA TRP A 94 7.53 8.29 -15.16
C TRP A 94 7.86 7.91 -16.61
N PHE A 95 8.97 7.19 -16.83
CA PHE A 95 9.36 6.70 -18.15
C PHE A 95 8.29 5.77 -18.75
N LEU A 96 7.75 4.85 -17.94
CA LEU A 96 6.68 3.96 -18.38
C LEU A 96 5.45 4.75 -18.85
N ILE A 97 4.96 5.71 -18.05
CA ILE A 97 3.81 6.55 -18.39
C ILE A 97 4.05 7.31 -19.69
N VAL A 98 5.19 7.99 -19.82
CA VAL A 98 5.52 8.80 -21.02
C VAL A 98 5.68 7.95 -22.29
N ARG A 99 6.03 6.67 -22.16
CA ARG A 99 6.22 5.77 -23.31
C ARG A 99 4.96 4.99 -23.69
N THR A 100 4.01 4.81 -22.77
CA THR A 100 2.80 4.00 -23.01
C THR A 100 1.49 4.81 -23.07
N THR A 101 1.50 6.09 -22.68
CA THR A 101 0.36 7.02 -22.79
C THR A 101 0.68 8.11 -23.78
#